data_AF-A0A7C1M513-F1
#
_entry.id   AF-A0A7C1M513-F1
#
_cell.length_a   1.000
_cell.length_b   1.000
_cell.length_c   1.000
_cell.angle_alpha   90.00
_cell.angle_beta   90.00
_cell.angle_gamma   90.00
#
_symmetry.space_group_name_H-M   'P 1'
#
loop_
_entity.id
_entity.type
_entity.pdbx_description
1 polymer ?
#
loop_
_entity_poly.entity_id
_entity_poly.type
_entity_poly.pdbx_seq_one_letter_code
_entity_poly.pdbx_strand_id
1 'polypeptide(L)'
;MECKEVHNDLIFFIEGNIDDKRSAEIKEHLEACHECADFADKLRASLDVIEAEKKVSENNDFADRIMAELNSRERKQKTYSLRILRYAAAAAVIIFGVFTGINIARMSSGYGENGLAGMSEEMYYLNDLYQEPIEGFFLIKYEDNE
;
A
#
# COMPACT_ATOMS: atom_id res chain seq x y z
N MET A 1 -47.31 18.30 30.20
CA MET A 1 -46.04 19.01 29.93
C MET A 1 -46.31 20.49 29.86
N GLU A 2 -45.35 21.30 30.33
CA GLU A 2 -45.40 22.76 30.21
C GLU A 2 -44.94 23.17 28.80
N CYS A 3 -45.59 24.17 28.20
CA CYS A 3 -45.26 24.64 26.84
C CYS A 3 -43.78 25.06 26.72
N LYS A 4 -43.20 25.60 27.80
CA LYS A 4 -41.79 26.01 27.84
C LYS A 4 -40.83 24.82 27.65
N GLU A 5 -41.14 23.68 28.23
CA GLU A 5 -40.31 22.47 28.06
C GLU A 5 -40.41 21.95 26.63
N VAL A 6 -41.64 21.91 26.09
CA VAL A 6 -41.89 21.50 24.70
C VAL A 6 -41.09 22.37 23.74
N HIS A 7 -41.11 23.69 23.92
CA HIS A 7 -40.38 24.63 23.04
C HIS A 7 -38.87 24.42 23.05
N ASN A 8 -38.28 24.08 24.20
CA ASN A 8 -36.84 23.79 24.30
C ASN A 8 -36.49 22.48 23.60
N ASP A 9 -37.36 21.48 23.70
CA ASP A 9 -37.14 20.13 23.18
C ASP A 9 -37.57 19.98 21.70
N LEU A 10 -38.27 20.97 21.15
CA LEU A 10 -38.96 20.86 19.85
C LEU A 10 -38.00 20.68 18.68
N ILE A 11 -36.85 21.33 18.71
CA ILE A 11 -35.83 21.18 17.66
C ILE A 11 -35.27 19.75 17.65
N PHE A 12 -34.98 19.20 18.82
CA PHE A 12 -34.50 17.82 18.94
C PHE A 12 -35.58 16.81 18.55
N PHE A 13 -36.84 17.09 18.86
CA PHE A 13 -37.97 16.28 18.42
C PHE A 13 -38.11 16.27 16.89
N ILE A 14 -37.99 17.42 16.22
CA ILE A 14 -38.08 17.51 14.75
C ILE A 14 -36.91 16.79 14.08
N GLU A 15 -35.70 16.91 14.63
CA GLU A 15 -34.50 16.22 14.11
C GLU A 15 -34.44 14.72 14.46
N GLY A 16 -35.35 14.22 15.32
CA GLY A 16 -35.34 12.84 15.79
C GLY A 16 -34.27 12.51 16.83
N ASN A 17 -33.69 13.53 17.49
CA ASN A 17 -32.62 13.43 18.48
C ASN A 17 -33.16 13.39 19.93
N ILE A 18 -34.26 12.68 20.17
CA ILE A 18 -34.88 12.58 21.50
C ILE A 18 -35.30 11.14 21.80
N ASP A 19 -35.40 10.77 23.08
CA ASP A 19 -35.83 9.42 23.46
C ASP A 19 -37.30 9.16 23.13
N ASP A 20 -37.65 7.89 22.88
CA ASP A 20 -38.99 7.48 22.44
C ASP A 20 -40.10 7.88 23.42
N LYS A 21 -39.81 7.86 24.73
CA LYS A 21 -40.78 8.22 25.75
C LYS A 21 -41.08 9.72 25.70
N ARG A 22 -40.04 10.55 25.64
CA ARG A 22 -40.18 12.00 25.55
C ARG A 22 -40.79 12.45 24.22
N SER A 23 -40.47 11.77 23.12
CA SER A 23 -41.13 11.95 21.82
C SER A 23 -42.65 11.76 21.91
N ALA A 24 -43.11 10.70 22.60
CA ALA A 24 -44.53 10.45 22.80
C ALA A 24 -45.21 11.54 23.64
N GLU A 25 -44.58 11.99 24.72
CA GLU A 25 -45.09 13.07 25.58
C GLU A 25 -45.21 14.41 24.81
N ILE A 26 -44.23 14.74 23.96
CA ILE A 26 -44.25 15.93 23.11
C ILE A 26 -45.36 15.81 22.07
N LYS A 27 -45.52 14.64 21.43
CA LYS A 27 -46.55 14.41 20.42
C LYS A 27 -47.95 14.59 21.00
N GLU A 28 -48.22 14.03 22.18
CA GLU A 28 -49.49 14.21 22.90
C GLU A 28 -49.74 15.69 23.20
N HIS A 29 -48.71 16.44 23.61
CA HIS A 29 -48.84 17.88 23.86
C HIS A 29 -49.16 18.68 22.59
N LEU A 30 -48.55 18.34 21.46
CA LEU A 30 -48.82 19.00 20.17
C LEU A 30 -50.24 18.73 19.67
N GLU A 31 -50.82 17.57 19.99
CA GLU A 31 -52.22 17.25 19.67
C GLU A 31 -53.21 18.05 20.55
N ALA A 32 -52.82 18.42 21.77
CA ALA A 32 -53.66 19.14 22.73
C ALA A 32 -53.47 20.67 22.71
N CYS A 33 -52.30 21.17 22.30
CA CYS A 33 -51.93 22.59 22.40
C CYS A 33 -51.71 23.21 21.00
N HIS A 34 -52.66 24.03 20.57
CA HIS A 34 -52.60 24.72 19.27
C HIS A 34 -51.40 25.67 19.14
N GLU A 35 -51.03 26.38 20.22
CA GLU A 35 -49.91 27.32 20.18
C GLU A 35 -48.57 26.61 19.93
N CYS A 36 -48.35 25.47 20.58
CA CYS A 36 -47.15 24.67 20.39
C CYS A 36 -47.13 23.97 19.02
N ALA A 37 -48.31 23.55 18.50
CA ALA A 37 -48.43 23.00 17.15
C ALA A 37 -48.06 24.04 16.08
N ASP A 38 -48.62 25.26 16.17
CA ASP A 38 -48.29 26.36 15.26
C ASP A 38 -46.80 26.71 15.29
N PHE A 39 -46.20 26.69 16.49
CA PHE A 39 -44.77 26.95 16.64
C PHE A 39 -43.92 25.84 16.01
N ALA A 40 -44.31 24.58 16.19
CA ALA A 40 -43.65 23.43 15.56
C ALA A 40 -43.67 23.53 14.03
N ASP A 41 -44.79 23.92 13.45
CA ASP A 41 -44.93 24.03 12.00
C ASP A 41 -44.08 25.18 11.43
N LYS A 42 -44.02 26.32 12.12
CA LYS A 42 -43.11 27.43 11.76
C LYS A 42 -41.64 27.02 11.84
N LEU A 43 -41.29 26.24 12.87
CA LEU A 43 -39.93 25.76 13.05
C LEU A 43 -39.55 24.77 11.94
N ARG A 44 -40.42 23.81 11.61
CA ARG A 44 -40.22 22.89 10.47
C ARG A 44 -40.02 23.64 9.16
N ALA A 45 -40.91 24.58 8.84
CA ALA A 45 -40.80 25.37 7.62
C ALA A 45 -39.48 26.15 7.54
N SER A 46 -38.98 26.64 8.67
CA SER A 46 -37.69 27.35 8.72
C SER A 46 -36.50 26.41 8.49
N LEU A 47 -36.55 25.20 9.04
CA LEU A 47 -35.51 24.18 8.85
C LEU A 47 -35.51 23.66 7.40
N ASP A 48 -36.68 23.48 6.78
CA ASP A 48 -36.80 23.04 5.39
C ASP A 48 -36.13 24.03 4.42
N VAL A 49 -36.24 25.34 4.68
CA VAL A 49 -35.55 26.37 3.88
C VAL A 49 -34.03 26.23 4.01
N ILE A 50 -33.53 26.03 5.22
CA ILE A 50 -32.09 25.83 5.47
C ILE A 50 -31.61 24.57 4.75
N GLU A 51 -32.38 23.48 4.78
CA GLU A 51 -32.03 22.23 4.12
C GLU A 51 -32.03 22.35 2.59
N ALA A 52 -32.99 23.12 2.04
CA ALA A 52 -33.03 23.43 0.61
C ALA A 52 -31.81 24.24 0.16
N GLU A 53 -31.39 25.24 0.94
CA GLU A 53 -30.19 26.04 0.65
C GLU A 53 -28.88 25.25 0.86
N LYS A 54 -28.88 24.31 1.80
CA LYS A 54 -27.73 23.42 2.08
C LYS A 54 -27.46 22.42 0.96
N LYS A 55 -28.36 22.26 -0.03
CA LYS A 55 -28.09 21.46 -1.24
C LYS A 55 -27.01 22.15 -2.09
N VAL A 56 -25.77 21.99 -1.66
CA VAL A 56 -24.57 22.27 -2.44
C VAL A 56 -24.67 21.43 -3.72
N SER A 57 -24.49 22.05 -4.88
CA SER A 57 -24.46 21.32 -6.14
C SER A 57 -23.39 20.24 -6.03
N GLU A 58 -23.78 18.98 -6.19
CA GLU A 58 -22.84 17.88 -6.25
C GLU A 58 -21.80 18.22 -7.33
N ASN A 59 -20.56 18.45 -6.90
CA ASN A 59 -19.48 18.65 -7.85
C ASN A 59 -19.27 17.28 -8.51
N ASN A 60 -19.78 17.13 -9.74
CA ASN A 60 -19.77 15.87 -10.50
C ASN A 60 -18.37 15.22 -10.53
N ASP A 61 -17.31 16.03 -10.46
CA ASP A 61 -15.92 15.56 -10.49
C ASP A 61 -15.42 15.00 -9.14
N PHE A 62 -16.11 15.23 -8.03
CA PHE A 62 -15.66 14.75 -6.72
C PHE A 62 -15.72 13.23 -6.62
N ALA A 63 -16.81 12.63 -7.09
CA ALA A 63 -16.98 11.18 -7.12
C ALA A 63 -15.92 10.54 -8.03
N ASP A 64 -15.70 11.12 -9.22
CA ASP A 64 -14.70 10.64 -10.18
C ASP A 64 -13.28 10.71 -9.61
N ARG A 65 -12.93 11.80 -8.91
CA ARG A 65 -11.63 11.94 -8.26
C ARG A 65 -11.41 10.91 -7.15
N ILE A 66 -12.42 10.63 -6.33
CA ILE A 66 -12.33 9.60 -5.28
C ILE A 66 -12.18 8.21 -5.90
N MET A 67 -12.99 7.88 -6.91
CA MET A 67 -12.94 6.59 -7.59
C MET A 67 -11.61 6.39 -8.31
N ALA A 68 -11.04 7.43 -8.90
CA ALA A 68 -9.71 7.39 -9.51
C ALA A 68 -8.61 7.09 -8.47
N GLU A 69 -8.67 7.75 -7.30
CA GLU A 69 -7.69 7.55 -6.22
C GLU A 69 -7.73 6.11 -5.68
N LEU A 70 -8.92 5.56 -5.41
CA LEU A 70 -9.09 4.18 -4.94
C LEU A 70 -8.51 3.16 -5.94
N ASN A 71 -8.86 3.30 -7.22
CA ASN A 71 -8.35 2.43 -8.28
C ASN A 71 -6.83 2.53 -8.46
N SER A 72 -6.24 3.72 -8.26
CA SER A 72 -4.80 3.90 -8.39
C SER A 72 -4.00 3.16 -7.31
N ARG A 73 -4.56 3.07 -6.09
CA ARG A 73 -3.94 2.36 -4.96
C ARG A 73 -3.88 0.86 -5.21
N GLU A 74 -4.97 0.26 -5.70
CA GLU A 74 -5.01 -1.16 -6.05
C GLU A 74 -4.03 -1.54 -7.18
N ARG A 75 -3.92 -0.69 -8.21
CA ARG A 75 -2.99 -0.94 -9.32
C ARG A 75 -1.53 -0.87 -8.88
N LYS A 76 -1.17 0.09 -8.02
CA LYS A 76 0.20 0.20 -7.48
C LYS A 76 0.59 -1.10 -6.77
N GLN A 77 -0.28 -1.67 -5.93
CA GLN A 77 0.00 -2.90 -5.19
C GLN A 77 0.29 -4.10 -6.11
N LYS A 78 -0.45 -4.28 -7.21
CA LYS A 78 -0.21 -5.37 -8.19
C LYS A 78 1.15 -5.24 -8.91
N THR A 79 1.60 -4.03 -9.22
CA THR A 79 2.84 -3.83 -9.99
C THR A 79 4.12 -4.16 -9.21
N TYR A 80 4.14 -3.97 -7.89
CA TYR A 80 5.30 -4.33 -7.06
C TYR A 80 5.48 -5.85 -6.94
N SER A 81 4.38 -6.60 -6.79
CA SER A 81 4.41 -8.07 -6.72
C SER A 81 4.95 -8.71 -8.01
N LEU A 82 4.52 -8.21 -9.18
CA LEU A 82 4.98 -8.71 -10.48
C LEU A 82 6.47 -8.43 -10.75
N ARG A 83 7.00 -7.30 -10.26
CA ARG A 83 8.43 -6.99 -10.39
C ARG A 83 9.29 -7.97 -9.57
N ILE A 84 8.92 -8.24 -8.32
CA ILE A 84 9.64 -9.19 -7.45
C ILE A 84 9.60 -10.59 -8.06
N LEU A 85 8.45 -11.01 -8.58
CA LEU A 85 8.28 -12.31 -9.23
C LEU A 85 9.21 -12.47 -10.45
N ARG A 86 9.40 -11.42 -11.26
CA ARG A 86 10.31 -11.44 -12.41
C ARG A 86 11.77 -11.65 -12.01
N TYR A 87 12.23 -10.97 -10.95
CA TYR A 87 13.60 -11.15 -10.45
C TYR A 87 13.79 -12.52 -9.79
N ALA A 88 12.80 -12.99 -9.03
CA ALA A 88 12.83 -14.32 -8.44
C ALA A 88 12.87 -15.43 -9.50
N ALA A 89 12.09 -15.30 -10.58
CA ALA A 89 12.11 -16.23 -11.70
C ALA A 89 13.49 -16.25 -12.41
N ALA A 90 14.09 -15.08 -12.64
CA ALA A 90 15.42 -15.00 -13.25
C ALA A 90 16.49 -15.67 -12.38
N ALA A 91 16.47 -15.43 -11.06
CA ALA A 91 17.38 -16.08 -10.11
C ALA A 91 17.19 -17.60 -10.08
N ALA A 92 15.94 -18.08 -10.10
CA ALA A 92 15.63 -19.51 -10.11
C ALA A 92 16.18 -20.22 -11.36
N VAL A 93 16.12 -19.59 -12.53
CA VAL A 93 16.70 -20.13 -13.77
C VAL A 93 18.22 -20.27 -13.65
N ILE A 94 18.91 -19.27 -13.10
CA ILE A 94 20.37 -19.31 -12.90
C ILE A 94 20.73 -20.44 -11.93
N ILE A 95 20.06 -20.52 -10.78
CA ILE A 95 20.31 -21.55 -9.76
C ILE A 95 20.07 -22.94 -10.37
N PHE A 96 18.96 -23.11 -11.10
CA PHE A 96 18.63 -24.38 -11.73
C PHE A 96 19.66 -24.75 -12.81
N GLY A 97 20.09 -23.80 -13.64
CA GLY A 97 21.13 -24.02 -14.65
C GLY A 97 22.47 -24.43 -14.04
N VAL A 98 22.90 -23.77 -12.98
CA VAL A 98 24.14 -24.13 -12.26
C VAL A 98 24.01 -25.50 -11.61
N PHE A 99 22.90 -25.76 -10.90
CA PHE A 99 22.67 -27.03 -10.23
C PHE A 99 22.61 -28.20 -11.21
N THR A 100 21.87 -28.06 -12.30
CA THR A 100 21.77 -29.09 -13.35
C THR A 100 23.11 -29.29 -14.05
N GLY A 101 23.83 -28.21 -14.39
CA GLY A 101 25.16 -28.28 -14.98
C GLY A 101 26.15 -29.05 -14.10
N ILE A 102 26.19 -28.77 -12.80
CA ILE A 102 27.05 -29.47 -11.84
C ILE A 102 26.68 -30.96 -11.74
N ASN A 103 25.39 -31.29 -11.68
CA ASN A 103 24.95 -32.68 -11.57
C ASN A 103 25.27 -33.50 -12.84
N ILE A 104 25.07 -32.91 -14.02
CA ILE A 104 25.41 -33.55 -15.30
C ILE A 104 26.93 -33.73 -15.40
N ALA A 105 27.72 -32.72 -15.01
CA ALA A 105 29.17 -32.81 -14.98
C ALA A 105 29.64 -33.95 -14.07
N ARG A 106 29.11 -34.06 -12.85
CA ARG A 106 29.43 -35.16 -11.92
C ARG A 106 29.08 -36.53 -12.48
N MET A 107 27.94 -36.67 -13.15
CA MET A 107 27.52 -37.94 -13.74
C MET A 107 28.39 -38.33 -14.96
N SER A 108 28.84 -37.36 -15.76
CA SER A 108 29.65 -37.59 -16.95
C SER A 108 31.14 -37.76 -16.66
N SER A 109 31.67 -37.14 -15.60
CA SER A 109 33.11 -37.15 -15.30
C SER A 109 33.54 -38.29 -14.38
N GLY A 110 32.61 -39.06 -13.82
CA GLY A 110 32.90 -40.12 -12.85
C GLY A 110 33.58 -39.62 -11.56
N TYR A 111 33.60 -38.30 -11.33
CA TYR A 111 34.28 -37.68 -10.20
C TYR A 111 33.39 -37.75 -8.95
N GLY A 112 33.68 -38.74 -8.11
CA GLY A 112 33.11 -38.89 -6.79
C GLY A 112 33.37 -37.69 -5.89
N GLU A 113 32.46 -37.53 -4.94
CA GLU A 113 32.26 -36.50 -3.92
C GLU A 113 33.53 -36.13 -3.11
N ASN A 114 34.56 -35.51 -3.71
CA ASN A 114 35.70 -34.88 -3.01
C ASN A 114 36.51 -33.87 -3.87
N GLY A 115 35.92 -33.30 -4.92
CA GLY A 115 36.61 -32.38 -5.84
C GLY A 115 36.41 -30.89 -5.54
N LEU A 116 36.71 -30.44 -4.30
CA LEU A 116 36.91 -29.02 -3.98
C LEU A 116 38.40 -28.67 -3.78
N ALA A 117 39.31 -29.59 -4.10
CA ALA A 117 40.74 -29.39 -4.03
C ALA A 117 41.40 -30.03 -5.26
N GLY A 118 41.86 -29.19 -6.18
CA GLY A 118 42.51 -29.63 -7.41
C GLY A 118 42.47 -28.53 -8.46
N MET A 119 43.12 -27.42 -8.16
CA MET A 119 43.51 -26.47 -9.20
C MET A 119 44.30 -27.27 -10.25
N SER A 120 43.87 -27.24 -11.51
CA SER A 120 44.50 -28.05 -12.56
C SER A 120 45.97 -27.66 -12.69
N GLU A 121 46.85 -28.65 -12.90
CA GLU A 121 48.29 -28.45 -13.07
C GLU A 121 48.60 -27.44 -14.20
N GLU A 122 47.73 -27.37 -15.22
CA GLU A 122 47.76 -26.34 -16.28
C GLU A 122 47.58 -24.90 -15.76
N MET A 123 46.78 -24.68 -14.72
CA MET A 123 46.54 -23.35 -14.14
C MET A 123 47.77 -22.86 -13.36
N TYR A 124 48.64 -23.78 -12.93
CA TYR A 124 49.92 -23.46 -12.30
C TYR A 124 50.93 -22.91 -13.32
N TYR A 125 50.91 -23.39 -14.55
CA TYR A 125 51.78 -22.91 -15.64
C TYR A 125 51.32 -21.58 -16.25
N LEU A 126 50.05 -21.19 -16.06
CA LEU A 126 49.49 -19.93 -16.57
C LEU A 126 49.68 -18.74 -15.60
N ASN A 127 50.29 -18.97 -14.44
CA ASN A 127 50.47 -17.96 -13.41
C ASN A 127 51.89 -17.36 -13.47
N ASP A 128 52.18 -16.61 -14.54
CA ASP A 128 53.46 -15.91 -14.74
C ASP A 128 53.82 -14.98 -13.57
N LEU A 129 52.80 -14.48 -12.84
CA LEU A 129 52.97 -13.61 -11.68
C LEU A 129 53.70 -14.27 -10.49
N TYR A 130 53.77 -15.61 -10.48
CA TYR A 130 54.51 -16.38 -9.47
C TYR A 130 55.86 -16.88 -9.96
N GLN A 131 56.10 -16.94 -11.28
CA GLN A 131 57.34 -17.46 -11.85
C GLN A 131 58.45 -16.41 -11.91
N GLU A 132 58.11 -15.12 -12.01
CA GLU A 132 59.10 -14.05 -11.91
C GLU A 132 59.21 -13.51 -10.48
N PRO A 133 60.37 -13.66 -9.80
CA PRO A 133 60.61 -12.96 -8.55
C PRO A 133 60.63 -11.45 -8.84
N ILE A 134 59.91 -10.67 -8.03
CA ILE A 134 59.79 -9.19 -8.11
C ILE A 134 61.17 -8.51 -8.29
N GLU A 135 62.25 -9.13 -7.81
CA GLU A 135 63.63 -8.67 -7.96
C GLU A 135 64.06 -8.52 -9.44
N GLY A 136 63.60 -9.38 -10.35
CA GLY A 136 63.90 -9.29 -11.78
C GLY A 136 63.31 -8.04 -12.44
N PHE A 137 62.09 -7.65 -12.05
CA PHE A 137 61.43 -6.43 -12.52
C PHE A 137 62.20 -5.16 -12.11
N PHE A 138 62.81 -5.16 -10.92
CA PHE A 138 63.60 -4.03 -10.46
C PHE A 138 65.01 -3.97 -11.06
N LEU A 139 65.59 -5.11 -11.44
CA LEU A 139 66.92 -5.15 -12.06
C LEU A 139 66.91 -4.66 -13.53
N ILE A 140 65.88 -5.00 -14.31
CA ILE A 140 65.76 -4.56 -15.71
C ILE A 140 65.65 -3.03 -15.83
N LYS A 141 65.09 -2.37 -14.82
CA LYS A 141 64.90 -0.91 -14.84
C LYS A 141 66.17 -0.10 -14.52
N TYR A 142 67.21 -0.73 -13.99
CA TYR A 142 68.48 -0.06 -13.65
C TYR A 142 69.52 -0.10 -14.77
N GLU A 143 69.36 -0.99 -15.76
CA GLU A 143 70.31 -1.15 -16.86
C GLU A 143 70.09 -0.14 -18.01
N ASP A 144 68.97 0.60 -18.00
CA ASP A 144 68.63 1.63 -19.00
C ASP A 144 69.06 3.07 -18.60
N ASN A 145 69.84 3.24 -17.52
CA ASN A 145 70.40 4.54 -17.13
C ASN A 145 71.93 4.51 -16.96
N GLU A 146 72.66 4.17 -18.03
CA GLU A 146 74.04 4.63 -18.28
C GLU A 146 74.33 4.77 -19.78
#